data_AF-A0A1I3U1Z0-F1
#
_entry.id   AF-A0A1I3U1Z0-F1
#
_cell.length_a   1.000
_cell.length_b   1.000
_cell.length_c   1.000
_cell.angle_alpha   90.00
_cell.angle_beta   90.00
_cell.angle_gamma   90.00
#
_symmetry.space_group_name_H-M   'P 1'
#
loop_
_entity.id
_entity.type
_entity.pdbx_description
1 polymer ?
#
loop_
_entity_poly.entity_id
_entity_poly.type
_entity_poly.pdbx_seq_one_letter_code
_entity_poly.pdbx_strand_id
1 'polypeptide(L)'
;MTNRSRPRILLIGTGDTKSDELLFMQRCIDAAGGATIMMDISVLGDPPYKAAHDKHAVAAAADTTIDAVIASGDENSSMTLMARGAARLTRQLCDDGQIEAMIAIGGTMGTDLALDVALALPLGFPKLIVSTIAFSHLIPPERIAADLMMILWAGGLYGLNGTCKAVLSQACGAIVGAARGAIRPQADRPIVALTSLGKSCLSYMVELKPQLEARGYEVVVFHTTGMGGRAMESIAAQGGFAAVLDLSLQEVANQLMGSVVNSGSDRLMNAGRNRIPQIVAPGAIDMVDFPAWLPVPDELIDRPLHAHNRLLASTTSSPKDRRRIARAIAEKLAEATAPVAFVLPTGGIQQWDKEGEPLHDPEGLNTFVMEMRAAIRPPVELHVIKDHINQHAFVAKVLEIFDRWVTEGVVPAGRAAVEQT
;
A
#
# COMPACT_ATOMS: atom_id res chain seq x y z
N MET A 1 0.71 35.94 -10.97
CA MET A 1 1.41 34.66 -10.71
C MET A 1 2.21 34.84 -9.43
N THR A 2 1.69 34.35 -8.30
CA THR A 2 2.42 34.41 -7.02
C THR A 2 3.76 33.70 -7.18
N ASN A 3 4.84 34.36 -6.77
CA ASN A 3 6.23 33.89 -6.84
C ASN A 3 6.41 32.65 -5.97
N ARG A 4 5.98 31.47 -6.46
CA ARG A 4 6.24 30.19 -5.79
C ARG A 4 7.74 29.93 -5.90
N SER A 5 8.39 29.73 -4.76
CA SER A 5 9.79 29.29 -4.69
C SER A 5 10.00 28.06 -5.57
N ARG A 6 11.21 27.92 -6.14
CA ARG A 6 11.58 26.73 -6.92
C ARG A 6 11.45 25.50 -6.00
N PRO A 7 10.62 24.50 -6.34
CA PRO A 7 10.45 23.34 -5.48
C PRO A 7 11.78 22.58 -5.37
N ARG A 8 12.14 22.18 -4.15
CA ARG A 8 13.37 21.44 -3.88
C ARG A 8 13.15 19.95 -4.11
N ILE A 9 13.86 19.39 -5.09
CA ILE A 9 13.72 18.00 -5.53
C ILE A 9 14.96 17.24 -5.09
N LEU A 10 14.76 16.23 -4.23
CA LEU A 10 15.82 15.30 -3.86
C LEU A 10 16.07 14.33 -5.02
N LEU A 11 17.27 14.37 -5.61
CA LEU A 11 17.72 13.45 -6.65
C LEU A 11 18.69 12.44 -6.05
N ILE A 12 18.28 11.16 -6.06
CA ILE A 12 19.00 10.05 -5.42
C ILE A 12 19.55 9.10 -6.49
N GLY A 13 20.83 8.76 -6.40
CA GLY A 13 21.44 7.73 -7.24
C GLY A 13 22.90 7.45 -6.90
N THR A 14 23.47 6.44 -7.57
CA THR A 14 24.87 6.03 -7.41
C THR A 14 25.78 6.87 -8.30
N GLY A 15 26.34 7.94 -7.75
CA GLY A 15 27.14 8.93 -8.47
C GLY A 15 28.46 8.40 -9.02
N ASP A 16 29.04 7.36 -8.43
CA ASP A 16 30.24 6.69 -8.93
C ASP A 16 30.04 5.95 -10.27
N THR A 17 28.82 5.54 -10.59
CA THR A 17 28.50 4.75 -11.79
C THR A 17 27.52 5.42 -12.75
N LYS A 18 26.74 6.40 -12.28
CA LYS A 18 25.66 7.07 -13.05
C LYS A 18 25.76 8.59 -12.99
N SER A 19 26.98 9.11 -12.91
CA SER A 19 27.23 10.56 -12.82
C SER A 19 26.65 11.32 -14.00
N ASP A 20 26.82 10.81 -15.23
CA ASP A 20 26.31 11.45 -16.45
C ASP A 20 24.78 11.59 -16.43
N GLU A 21 24.09 10.51 -16.07
CA GLU A 21 22.63 10.49 -15.93
C GLU A 21 22.13 11.44 -14.87
N LEU A 22 22.75 11.42 -13.68
CA LEU A 22 22.39 12.27 -12.56
C LEU A 22 22.60 13.76 -12.88
N LEU A 23 23.73 14.11 -13.50
CA LEU A 23 24.00 15.47 -13.95
C LEU A 23 23.05 15.91 -15.08
N PHE A 24 22.63 14.98 -15.96
CA PHE A 24 21.60 15.27 -16.96
C PHE A 24 20.24 15.54 -16.31
N MET A 25 19.83 14.71 -15.35
CA MET A 25 18.59 14.91 -14.59
C MET A 25 18.59 16.23 -13.82
N GLN A 26 19.70 16.58 -13.15
CA GLN A 26 19.86 17.87 -12.49
C GLN A 26 19.57 19.04 -13.45
N ARG A 27 20.19 19.03 -14.64
CA ARG A 27 19.92 20.06 -15.67
C ARG A 27 18.46 20.10 -16.10
N CYS A 28 17.80 18.95 -16.25
CA CYS A 28 16.39 18.87 -16.62
C CYS A 28 15.48 19.42 -15.51
N ILE A 29 15.73 19.09 -14.25
CA ILE A 29 14.98 19.61 -13.09
C ILE A 29 15.16 21.12 -13.02
N ASP A 30 16.39 21.62 -13.17
CA ASP A 30 16.68 23.05 -13.15
C ASP A 30 15.97 23.79 -14.29
N ALA A 31 15.99 23.24 -15.51
CA ALA A 31 15.28 23.80 -16.67
C ALA A 31 13.75 23.78 -16.50
N ALA A 32 13.19 22.80 -15.81
CA ALA A 32 11.77 22.77 -15.43
C ALA A 32 11.44 23.76 -14.29
N GLY A 33 12.44 24.41 -13.70
CA GLY A 33 12.33 25.39 -12.63
C GLY A 33 12.21 24.78 -11.24
N GLY A 34 12.62 23.54 -11.03
CA GLY A 34 12.92 22.98 -9.71
C GLY A 34 14.32 23.36 -9.24
N ALA A 35 14.68 23.01 -8.01
CA ALA A 35 16.03 23.11 -7.47
C ALA A 35 16.48 21.73 -7.01
N THR A 36 17.60 21.25 -7.54
CA THR A 36 18.06 19.88 -7.25
C THR A 36 18.87 19.81 -5.95
N ILE A 37 18.53 18.87 -5.08
CA ILE A 37 19.32 18.46 -3.91
C ILE A 37 19.87 17.07 -4.21
N MET A 38 21.18 16.94 -4.36
CA MET A 38 21.83 15.67 -4.71
C MET A 38 22.08 14.83 -3.46
N MET A 39 21.59 13.58 -3.46
CA MET A 39 21.97 12.55 -2.49
C MET A 39 22.71 11.42 -3.22
N ASP A 40 23.98 11.24 -2.86
CA ASP A 40 24.81 10.16 -3.39
C ASP A 40 24.74 8.93 -2.48
N ILE A 41 24.37 7.79 -3.08
CA ILE A 41 24.22 6.50 -2.40
C ILE A 41 25.27 5.48 -2.87
N SER A 42 26.35 5.94 -3.48
CA SER A 42 27.48 5.09 -3.85
C SER A 42 28.17 4.45 -2.63
N VAL A 43 28.74 3.26 -2.81
CA VAL A 43 29.44 2.53 -1.75
C VAL A 43 30.95 2.63 -1.93
N LEU A 44 31.46 2.32 -3.11
CA LEU A 44 32.89 2.17 -3.36
C LEU A 44 33.52 3.46 -3.88
N GLY A 45 33.00 3.99 -4.99
CA GLY A 45 33.57 5.17 -5.65
C GLY A 45 33.06 6.49 -5.09
N ASP A 46 33.59 7.57 -5.66
CA ASP A 46 33.12 8.94 -5.42
C ASP A 46 32.61 9.53 -6.74
N PRO A 47 31.51 10.31 -6.72
CA PRO A 47 31.06 11.05 -7.90
C PRO A 47 32.04 12.15 -8.31
N PRO A 48 32.03 12.57 -9.59
CA PRO A 48 32.81 13.72 -10.07
C PRO A 48 32.21 15.08 -9.65
N TYR A 49 31.24 15.09 -8.74
CA TYR A 49 30.53 16.27 -8.26
C TYR A 49 30.35 16.19 -6.73
N LYS A 50 30.14 17.34 -6.08
CA LYS A 50 29.87 17.39 -4.65
C LYS A 50 28.36 17.26 -4.39
N ALA A 51 27.94 16.12 -3.83
CA ALA A 51 26.56 15.93 -3.39
C ALA A 51 26.24 16.81 -2.17
N ALA A 52 24.97 17.21 -2.01
CA ALA A 52 24.53 17.90 -0.80
C ALA A 52 24.51 16.95 0.40
N HIS A 53 24.18 15.68 0.13
CA HIS A 53 24.29 14.55 1.06
C HIS A 53 25.11 13.46 0.38
N ASP A 54 26.33 13.24 0.86
CA ASP A 54 27.22 12.20 0.33
C ASP A 54 26.99 10.84 1.00
N LYS A 55 27.72 9.82 0.53
CA LYS A 55 27.66 8.46 1.08
C LYS A 55 27.97 8.38 2.58
N HIS A 56 28.78 9.30 3.11
CA HIS A 56 29.10 9.33 4.55
C HIS A 56 27.91 9.83 5.36
N ALA A 57 27.23 10.88 4.89
CA ALA A 57 26.00 11.37 5.51
C ALA A 57 24.89 10.29 5.48
N VAL A 58 24.77 9.56 4.36
CA VAL A 58 23.83 8.44 4.22
C VAL A 58 24.17 7.31 5.21
N ALA A 59 25.42 6.88 5.28
CA ALA A 59 25.85 5.85 6.22
C ALA A 59 25.66 6.28 7.69
N ALA A 60 25.95 7.54 8.02
CA ALA A 60 25.76 8.09 9.36
C ALA A 60 24.28 8.08 9.77
N ALA A 61 23.34 8.37 8.85
CA ALA A 61 21.91 8.29 9.13
C ALA A 61 21.42 6.85 9.42
N ALA A 62 22.18 5.83 8.99
CA ALA A 62 21.97 4.43 9.35
C ALA A 62 22.69 4.02 10.66
N ASP A 63 23.22 4.97 11.44
CA ASP A 63 24.04 4.74 12.63
C ASP A 63 25.30 3.91 12.34
N THR A 64 25.91 4.08 11.16
CA THR A 64 27.13 3.38 10.74
C THR A 64 28.10 4.31 10.01
N THR A 65 29.17 3.76 9.44
CA THR A 65 30.18 4.48 8.64
C THR A 65 30.30 3.84 7.25
N ILE A 66 30.77 4.61 6.26
CA ILE A 66 30.97 4.05 4.92
C ILE A 66 31.99 2.90 4.93
N ASP A 67 33.02 2.96 5.78
CA ASP A 67 34.02 1.90 5.91
C ASP A 67 33.38 0.60 6.42
N ALA A 68 32.45 0.69 7.37
CA ALA A 68 31.71 -0.45 7.86
C ALA A 68 30.72 -1.01 6.82
N VAL A 69 30.11 -0.14 6.00
CA VAL A 69 29.26 -0.57 4.87
C VAL A 69 30.11 -1.34 3.84
N ILE A 70 31.26 -0.81 3.45
CA ILE A 70 32.20 -1.48 2.54
C ILE A 70 32.67 -2.82 3.12
N ALA A 71 32.94 -2.88 4.42
CA ALA A 71 33.37 -4.09 5.11
C ALA A 71 32.24 -5.12 5.34
N SER A 72 30.99 -4.81 4.99
CA SER A 72 29.84 -5.71 5.20
C SER A 72 29.87 -6.99 4.35
N GLY A 73 30.72 -7.02 3.31
CA GLY A 73 31.13 -8.23 2.62
C GLY A 73 30.49 -8.44 1.24
N ASP A 74 29.22 -8.06 1.06
CA ASP A 74 28.50 -8.24 -0.19
C ASP A 74 27.62 -7.03 -0.55
N GLU A 75 27.21 -6.97 -1.83
CA GLU A 75 26.41 -5.87 -2.39
C GLU A 75 25.05 -5.72 -1.71
N ASN A 76 24.38 -6.83 -1.38
CA ASN A 76 23.05 -6.81 -0.77
C ASN A 76 23.13 -6.23 0.66
N SER A 77 24.06 -6.72 1.47
CA SER A 77 24.30 -6.22 2.82
C SER A 77 24.65 -4.73 2.81
N SER A 78 25.54 -4.32 1.90
CA SER A 78 25.97 -2.93 1.73
C SER A 78 24.80 -2.01 1.35
N MET A 79 24.05 -2.39 0.32
CA MET A 79 22.93 -1.59 -0.19
C MET A 79 21.76 -1.54 0.78
N THR A 80 21.53 -2.59 1.58
CA THR A 80 20.52 -2.59 2.64
C THR A 80 20.84 -1.55 3.73
N LEU A 81 22.10 -1.44 4.13
CA LEU A 81 22.55 -0.41 5.08
C LEU A 81 22.39 1.00 4.50
N MET A 82 22.81 1.18 3.24
CA MET A 82 22.64 2.46 2.54
C MET A 82 21.17 2.82 2.35
N ALA A 83 20.28 1.84 2.12
CA ALA A 83 18.85 2.06 1.98
C ALA A 83 18.22 2.55 3.28
N ARG A 84 18.58 1.92 4.40
CA ARG A 84 18.18 2.40 5.73
C ARG A 84 18.61 3.86 5.97
N GLY A 85 19.85 4.18 5.62
CA GLY A 85 20.40 5.53 5.78
C GLY A 85 19.70 6.55 4.91
N ALA A 86 19.53 6.24 3.63
CA ALA A 86 18.89 7.10 2.66
C ALA A 86 17.41 7.34 3.02
N ALA A 87 16.70 6.31 3.49
CA ALA A 87 15.31 6.41 3.90
C ALA A 87 15.15 7.33 5.13
N ARG A 88 15.98 7.15 6.16
CA ARG A 88 15.97 8.01 7.36
C ARG A 88 16.35 9.45 7.05
N LEU A 89 17.41 9.65 6.27
CA LEU A 89 17.85 10.99 5.89
C LEU A 89 16.80 11.70 5.03
N THR A 90 16.21 11.00 4.05
CA THR A 90 15.13 11.55 3.22
C THR A 90 13.91 11.90 4.05
N ARG A 91 13.54 11.05 5.02
CA ARG A 91 12.45 11.35 5.94
C ARG A 91 12.73 12.59 6.78
N GLN A 92 13.93 12.70 7.34
CA GLN A 92 14.33 13.89 8.09
C GLN A 92 14.27 15.17 7.23
N LEU A 93 14.79 15.13 6.00
CA LEU A 93 14.70 16.25 5.06
C LEU A 93 13.25 16.62 4.72
N CYS A 94 12.35 15.64 4.68
CA CYS A 94 10.92 15.88 4.46
C CYS A 94 10.29 16.59 5.66
N ASP A 95 10.52 16.06 6.87
CA ASP A 95 9.97 16.60 8.12
C ASP A 95 10.49 18.01 8.42
N ASP A 96 11.77 18.27 8.12
CA ASP A 96 12.39 19.60 8.25
C ASP A 96 11.96 20.58 7.15
N GLY A 97 11.11 20.14 6.21
CA GLY A 97 10.69 20.93 5.07
C GLY A 97 11.87 21.37 4.21
N GLN A 98 12.90 20.53 4.05
CA GLN A 98 14.08 20.77 3.21
C GLN A 98 13.89 20.29 1.77
N ILE A 99 12.96 19.36 1.55
CA ILE A 99 12.59 18.82 0.24
C ILE A 99 11.07 18.87 0.04
N GLU A 100 10.64 18.93 -1.22
CA GLU A 100 9.23 18.97 -1.62
C GLU A 100 8.86 17.80 -2.54
N ALA A 101 9.86 17.10 -3.09
CA ALA A 101 9.68 15.87 -3.85
C ALA A 101 10.96 15.03 -3.85
N MET A 102 10.81 13.75 -4.20
CA MET A 102 11.87 12.77 -4.33
C MET A 102 11.85 12.17 -5.74
N ILE A 103 13.02 12.07 -6.37
CA ILE A 103 13.25 11.25 -7.56
C ILE A 103 14.49 10.40 -7.39
N ALA A 104 14.39 9.11 -7.68
CA ALA A 104 15.51 8.18 -7.63
C ALA A 104 15.70 7.47 -8.97
N ILE A 105 16.94 7.09 -9.30
CA ILE A 105 17.29 6.37 -10.52
C ILE A 105 18.13 5.13 -10.21
N GLY A 106 17.82 4.00 -10.85
CA GLY A 106 18.63 2.80 -10.67
C GLY A 106 18.27 1.60 -11.53
N GLY A 107 19.20 0.64 -11.53
CA GLY A 107 18.92 -0.74 -11.92
C GLY A 107 18.19 -1.49 -10.79
N THR A 108 18.36 -2.80 -10.68
CA THR A 108 17.75 -3.61 -9.61
C THR A 108 18.14 -3.10 -8.21
N MET A 109 19.43 -2.94 -7.92
CA MET A 109 19.92 -2.48 -6.61
C MET A 109 19.47 -1.05 -6.26
N GLY A 110 19.57 -0.12 -7.22
CA GLY A 110 19.12 1.27 -6.97
C GLY A 110 17.61 1.38 -6.80
N THR A 111 16.84 0.54 -7.50
CA THR A 111 15.38 0.44 -7.32
C THR A 111 15.05 -0.15 -5.96
N ASP A 112 15.75 -1.21 -5.56
CA ASP A 112 15.60 -1.83 -4.25
C ASP A 112 15.77 -0.81 -3.12
N LEU A 113 16.84 -0.01 -3.15
CA LEU A 113 17.01 1.09 -2.20
C LEU A 113 15.90 2.15 -2.30
N ALA A 114 15.58 2.58 -3.52
CA ALA A 114 14.63 3.66 -3.74
C ALA A 114 13.21 3.34 -3.23
N LEU A 115 12.81 2.06 -3.24
CA LEU A 115 11.52 1.62 -2.69
C LEU A 115 11.43 1.86 -1.18
N ASP A 116 12.51 1.65 -0.41
CA ASP A 116 12.53 1.95 1.04
C ASP A 116 12.45 3.45 1.29
N VAL A 117 13.16 4.23 0.49
CA VAL A 117 13.12 5.69 0.59
C VAL A 117 11.72 6.23 0.27
N ALA A 118 11.07 5.67 -0.75
CA ALA A 118 9.70 6.04 -1.12
C ALA A 118 8.68 5.71 -0.02
N LEU A 119 8.82 4.55 0.63
CA LEU A 119 7.97 4.13 1.75
C LEU A 119 8.12 5.00 2.99
N ALA A 120 9.31 5.58 3.22
CA ALA A 120 9.55 6.45 4.36
C ALA A 120 8.79 7.79 4.29
N LEU A 121 8.40 8.20 3.08
CA LEU A 121 7.73 9.48 2.81
C LEU A 121 6.20 9.39 2.95
N PRO A 122 5.54 10.45 3.45
CA PRO A 122 4.10 10.44 3.67
C PRO A 122 3.30 10.40 2.37
N LEU A 123 2.04 9.97 2.47
CA LEU A 123 1.07 10.01 1.37
C LEU A 123 0.88 11.45 0.86
N GLY A 124 0.84 11.63 -0.45
CA GLY A 124 0.70 12.92 -1.12
C GLY A 124 2.02 13.67 -1.27
N PHE A 125 3.13 13.16 -0.72
CA PHE A 125 4.47 13.68 -1.02
C PHE A 125 4.96 13.13 -2.36
N PRO A 126 5.24 13.97 -3.38
CA PRO A 126 5.64 13.48 -4.70
C PRO A 126 6.92 12.64 -4.65
N LYS A 127 6.81 11.39 -5.11
CA LYS A 127 7.88 10.40 -5.11
C LYS A 127 7.87 9.64 -6.45
N LEU A 128 9.01 9.63 -7.15
CA LEU A 128 9.15 9.00 -8.46
C LEU A 128 10.41 8.13 -8.54
N ILE A 129 10.28 6.90 -9.03
CA ILE A 129 11.41 6.01 -9.30
C ILE A 129 11.56 5.78 -10.81
N VAL A 130 12.74 6.11 -11.32
CA VAL A 130 13.19 5.76 -12.67
C VAL A 130 13.96 4.44 -12.59
N SER A 131 13.36 3.37 -13.10
CA SER A 131 13.87 2.01 -12.87
C SER A 131 13.96 1.19 -14.14
N THR A 132 15.01 0.39 -14.30
CA THR A 132 15.10 -0.61 -15.37
C THR A 132 14.16 -1.81 -15.16
N ILE A 133 13.57 -1.93 -13.97
CA ILE A 133 12.62 -2.99 -13.59
C ILE A 133 11.27 -2.41 -13.13
N ALA A 134 10.92 -1.18 -13.53
CA ALA A 134 9.61 -0.62 -13.22
C ALA A 134 8.49 -1.56 -13.68
N PHE A 135 7.49 -1.77 -12.82
CA PHE A 135 6.34 -2.68 -13.05
C PHE A 135 6.70 -4.17 -13.16
N SER A 136 7.92 -4.57 -12.82
CA SER A 136 8.35 -5.97 -12.83
C SER A 136 7.72 -6.77 -11.68
N HIS A 137 7.44 -8.04 -11.92
CA HIS A 137 7.05 -9.03 -10.90
C HIS A 137 8.13 -9.28 -9.83
N LEU A 138 9.35 -8.75 -10.02
CA LEU A 138 10.41 -8.78 -9.00
C LEU A 138 10.14 -7.84 -7.82
N ILE A 139 9.26 -6.84 -7.99
CA ILE A 139 8.98 -5.85 -6.94
C ILE A 139 7.86 -6.41 -6.05
N PRO A 140 8.14 -6.67 -4.76
CA PRO A 140 7.12 -7.16 -3.85
C PRO A 140 6.08 -6.06 -3.55
N PRO A 141 4.77 -6.39 -3.48
CA PRO A 141 3.71 -5.41 -3.19
C PRO A 141 3.98 -4.58 -1.92
N GLU A 142 4.49 -5.20 -0.86
CA GLU A 142 4.82 -4.55 0.42
C GLU A 142 5.86 -3.44 0.32
N ARG A 143 6.63 -3.41 -0.76
CA ARG A 143 7.67 -2.40 -0.98
C ARG A 143 7.21 -1.20 -1.79
N ILE A 144 5.97 -1.21 -2.27
CA ILE A 144 5.41 -0.13 -3.09
C ILE A 144 4.62 0.83 -2.21
N ALA A 145 5.05 2.09 -2.14
CA ALA A 145 4.27 3.15 -1.51
C ALA A 145 2.97 3.43 -2.30
N ALA A 146 1.90 3.79 -1.58
CA ALA A 146 0.54 3.88 -2.13
C ALA A 146 0.41 4.87 -3.31
N ASP A 147 1.20 5.94 -3.31
CA ASP A 147 1.19 7.03 -4.29
C ASP A 147 2.50 7.09 -5.11
N LEU A 148 3.24 5.98 -5.18
CA LEU A 148 4.50 5.90 -5.92
C LEU A 148 4.29 6.03 -7.42
N MET A 149 4.98 6.99 -8.04
CA MET A 149 5.15 7.03 -9.48
C MET A 149 6.37 6.21 -9.89
N MET A 150 6.25 5.43 -10.95
CA MET A 150 7.40 4.75 -11.57
C MET A 150 7.42 4.98 -13.07
N ILE A 151 8.62 5.02 -13.65
CA ILE A 151 8.82 5.04 -15.09
C ILE A 151 9.88 4.01 -15.48
N LEU A 152 9.59 3.24 -16.53
CA LEU A 152 10.54 2.26 -17.06
C LEU A 152 11.67 2.97 -17.79
N TRP A 153 12.88 2.78 -17.29
CA TRP A 153 14.11 3.30 -17.89
C TRP A 153 14.62 2.38 -19.00
N ALA A 154 13.87 2.32 -20.10
CA ALA A 154 14.20 1.50 -21.25
C ALA A 154 15.56 1.90 -21.85
N GLY A 155 16.49 0.93 -21.93
CA GLY A 155 17.85 1.16 -22.46
C GLY A 155 18.82 1.86 -21.50
N GLY A 156 18.43 2.03 -20.22
CA GLY A 156 19.19 2.70 -19.16
C GLY A 156 20.28 1.89 -18.48
N LEU A 157 20.78 0.83 -19.09
CA LEU A 157 21.74 -0.06 -18.42
C LEU A 157 23.11 0.62 -18.24
N TYR A 158 23.56 1.36 -19.24
CA TYR A 158 24.87 2.01 -19.23
C TYR A 158 24.93 3.20 -20.19
N GLY A 159 25.19 4.38 -19.64
CA GLY A 159 25.47 5.59 -20.39
C GLY A 159 24.24 6.29 -20.97
N LEU A 160 24.43 7.58 -21.28
CA LEU A 160 23.40 8.42 -21.87
C LEU A 160 23.29 8.23 -23.39
N ASN A 161 22.15 7.71 -23.83
CA ASN A 161 21.72 7.73 -25.24
C ASN A 161 20.41 8.53 -25.42
N GLY A 162 19.95 8.68 -26.66
CA GLY A 162 18.72 9.42 -26.97
C GLY A 162 17.48 8.88 -26.26
N THR A 163 17.35 7.55 -26.16
CA THR A 163 16.26 6.87 -25.46
C THR A 163 16.31 7.15 -23.96
N CYS A 164 17.50 7.05 -23.33
CA CYS A 164 17.69 7.39 -21.92
C CYS A 164 17.28 8.84 -21.65
N LYS A 165 17.78 9.79 -22.45
CA LYS A 165 17.48 11.23 -22.27
C LYS A 165 15.98 11.52 -22.38
N ALA A 166 15.28 10.88 -23.32
CA ALA A 166 13.83 11.02 -23.46
C ALA A 166 13.09 10.59 -22.18
N VAL A 167 13.42 9.42 -21.61
CA VAL A 167 12.78 8.94 -20.37
C VAL A 167 13.15 9.82 -19.16
N LEU A 168 14.44 10.13 -19.00
CA LEU A 168 14.93 10.93 -17.87
C LEU A 168 14.34 12.34 -17.86
N SER A 169 14.23 12.99 -19.01
CA SER A 169 13.63 14.32 -19.12
C SER A 169 12.14 14.32 -18.78
N GLN A 170 11.38 13.29 -19.21
CA GLN A 170 9.98 13.12 -18.85
C GLN A 170 9.82 12.95 -17.33
N ALA A 171 10.65 12.11 -16.71
CA ALA A 171 10.64 11.88 -15.27
C ALA A 171 10.91 13.17 -14.48
N CYS A 172 11.91 13.96 -14.90
CA CYS A 172 12.24 15.25 -14.29
C CYS A 172 11.11 16.27 -14.41
N GLY A 173 10.48 16.36 -15.59
CA GLY A 173 9.31 17.23 -15.79
C GLY A 173 8.12 16.82 -14.92
N ALA A 174 7.84 15.51 -14.86
CA ALA A 174 6.76 14.95 -14.07
C ALA A 174 6.93 15.25 -12.57
N ILE A 175 8.13 15.02 -12.01
CA ILE A 175 8.35 15.23 -10.57
C ILE A 175 8.30 16.71 -10.18
N VAL A 176 8.83 17.61 -11.03
CA VAL A 176 8.73 19.06 -10.79
C VAL A 176 7.28 19.55 -10.91
N GLY A 177 6.53 19.02 -11.88
CA GLY A 177 5.09 19.28 -12.02
C GLY A 177 4.31 18.82 -10.78
N ALA A 178 4.56 17.60 -10.32
CA ALA A 178 3.94 17.05 -9.12
C ALA A 178 4.31 17.86 -7.87
N ALA A 179 5.57 18.27 -7.69
CA ALA A 179 6.01 19.12 -6.58
C ALA A 179 5.26 20.46 -6.52
N ARG A 180 4.87 21.01 -7.68
CA ARG A 180 4.08 22.25 -7.74
C ARG A 180 2.58 22.00 -7.59
N GLY A 181 2.07 20.90 -8.14
CA GLY A 181 0.63 20.67 -8.31
C GLY A 181 -0.01 19.78 -7.24
N ALA A 182 0.77 19.03 -6.46
CA ALA A 182 0.24 18.06 -5.51
C ALA A 182 -0.61 18.75 -4.44
N ILE A 183 -1.80 18.18 -4.22
CA ILE A 183 -2.66 18.49 -3.09
C ILE A 183 -2.34 17.45 -2.03
N ARG A 184 -1.86 17.90 -0.87
CA ARG A 184 -1.60 17.01 0.26
C ARG A 184 -2.91 16.71 0.99
N PRO A 185 -3.09 15.48 1.51
CA PRO A 185 -4.22 15.17 2.38
C PRO A 185 -4.32 16.19 3.51
N GLN A 186 -5.53 16.71 3.75
CA GLN A 186 -5.80 17.58 4.88
C GLN A 186 -6.20 16.71 6.08
N ALA A 187 -5.92 17.19 7.30
CA ALA A 187 -6.24 16.49 8.55
C ALA A 187 -7.45 17.14 9.26
N ASP A 188 -8.37 17.72 8.49
CA ASP A 188 -9.54 18.45 8.99
C ASP A 188 -10.58 17.49 9.60
N ARG A 189 -10.76 16.31 9.00
CA ARG A 189 -11.69 15.28 9.47
C ARG A 189 -10.98 13.98 9.85
N PRO A 190 -11.44 13.26 10.88
CA PRO A 190 -10.95 11.92 11.14
C PRO A 190 -11.26 11.00 9.96
N ILE A 191 -10.25 10.24 9.52
CA ILE A 191 -10.35 9.38 8.35
C ILE A 191 -10.76 7.96 8.76
N VAL A 192 -11.75 7.39 8.09
CA VAL A 192 -12.14 5.98 8.19
C VAL A 192 -11.75 5.27 6.90
N ALA A 193 -10.94 4.22 7.01
CA ALA A 193 -10.66 3.34 5.89
C ALA A 193 -11.82 2.34 5.71
N LEU A 194 -12.18 2.05 4.47
CA LEU A 194 -13.19 1.05 4.12
C LEU A 194 -12.67 0.17 2.98
N THR A 195 -12.53 -1.14 3.19
CA THR A 195 -12.13 -2.06 2.11
C THR A 195 -13.36 -2.61 1.38
N SER A 196 -13.26 -2.78 0.05
CA SER A 196 -14.34 -3.33 -0.78
C SER A 196 -13.84 -3.81 -2.13
N LEU A 197 -14.67 -4.60 -2.81
CA LEU A 197 -14.62 -4.84 -4.25
C LEU A 197 -15.60 -3.91 -4.98
N GLY A 198 -15.67 -4.05 -6.30
CA GLY A 198 -16.68 -3.35 -7.10
C GLY A 198 -18.11 -3.64 -6.61
N LYS A 199 -19.02 -2.66 -6.80
CA LYS A 199 -20.41 -2.75 -6.31
C LYS A 199 -21.23 -3.93 -6.84
N SER A 200 -20.77 -4.53 -7.93
CA SER A 200 -21.33 -5.78 -8.47
C SER A 200 -21.00 -7.00 -7.63
N CYS A 201 -19.99 -6.92 -6.76
CA CYS A 201 -19.57 -7.99 -5.84
C CYS A 201 -19.93 -7.65 -4.39
N LEU A 202 -19.53 -6.46 -3.91
CA LEU A 202 -19.76 -6.00 -2.54
C LEU A 202 -20.45 -4.62 -2.58
N SER A 203 -21.64 -4.47 -1.99
CA SER A 203 -22.47 -3.26 -2.14
C SER A 203 -22.58 -2.39 -0.89
N TYR A 204 -22.11 -2.87 0.27
CA TYR A 204 -22.25 -2.18 1.56
C TYR A 204 -21.66 -0.76 1.57
N MET A 205 -20.64 -0.50 0.74
CA MET A 205 -19.97 0.81 0.72
C MET A 205 -20.87 1.93 0.19
N VAL A 206 -21.89 1.58 -0.60
CA VAL A 206 -22.88 2.55 -1.13
C VAL A 206 -23.69 3.18 -0.01
N GLU A 207 -23.92 2.44 1.08
CA GLU A 207 -24.66 2.93 2.25
C GLU A 207 -23.72 3.37 3.38
N LEU A 208 -22.64 2.63 3.67
CA LEU A 208 -21.71 2.97 4.76
C LEU A 208 -21.03 4.32 4.54
N LYS A 209 -20.54 4.61 3.33
CA LYS A 209 -19.81 5.86 3.04
C LYS A 209 -20.63 7.12 3.37
N PRO A 210 -21.83 7.34 2.79
CA PRO A 210 -22.60 8.55 3.08
C PRO A 210 -23.02 8.63 4.55
N GLN A 211 -23.28 7.49 5.20
CA GLN A 211 -23.64 7.45 6.61
C GLN A 211 -22.49 7.87 7.54
N LEU A 212 -21.26 7.43 7.26
CA LEU A 212 -20.06 7.85 8.00
C LEU A 212 -19.69 9.30 7.68
N GLU A 213 -19.87 9.75 6.44
CA GLU A 213 -19.63 11.14 6.06
C GLU A 213 -20.61 12.10 6.73
N ALA A 214 -21.89 11.74 6.85
CA ALA A 214 -22.89 12.49 7.59
C ALA A 214 -22.55 12.62 9.09
N ARG A 215 -21.77 11.68 9.63
CA ARG A 215 -21.23 11.71 11.00
C ARG A 215 -19.95 12.55 11.13
N GLY A 216 -19.45 13.15 10.06
CA GLY A 216 -18.26 14.02 10.10
C GLY A 216 -16.92 13.31 9.84
N TYR A 217 -16.93 12.08 9.29
CA TYR A 217 -15.70 11.37 8.92
C TYR A 217 -15.37 11.52 7.43
N GLU A 218 -14.10 11.61 7.09
CA GLU A 218 -13.67 11.36 5.71
C GLU A 218 -13.57 9.86 5.49
N VAL A 219 -14.16 9.33 4.41
CA VAL A 219 -14.16 7.88 4.14
C VAL A 219 -13.38 7.60 2.87
N VAL A 220 -12.30 6.84 3.01
CA VAL A 220 -11.47 6.39 1.89
C VAL A 220 -11.75 4.93 1.61
N VAL A 221 -12.21 4.62 0.39
CA VAL A 221 -12.53 3.26 -0.03
C VAL A 221 -11.35 2.65 -0.77
N PHE A 222 -10.85 1.51 -0.30
CA PHE A 222 -9.72 0.79 -0.87
C PHE A 222 -10.19 -0.46 -1.61
N HIS A 223 -9.75 -0.61 -2.86
CA HIS A 223 -10.08 -1.75 -3.70
C HIS A 223 -9.20 -2.95 -3.41
N THR A 224 -9.77 -4.07 -2.96
CA THR A 224 -9.02 -5.23 -2.45
C THR A 224 -8.54 -6.19 -3.54
N THR A 225 -7.82 -5.67 -4.54
CA THR A 225 -7.17 -6.46 -5.60
C THR A 225 -5.64 -6.43 -5.46
N GLY A 226 -5.15 -6.53 -4.23
CA GLY A 226 -3.74 -6.55 -3.85
C GLY A 226 -3.24 -5.17 -3.42
N MET A 227 -3.17 -4.22 -4.36
CA MET A 227 -2.54 -2.93 -4.09
C MET A 227 -3.39 -1.98 -3.24
N GLY A 228 -4.72 -2.09 -3.26
CA GLY A 228 -5.57 -1.24 -2.42
C GLY A 228 -5.50 -1.63 -0.95
N GLY A 229 -5.54 -2.94 -0.62
CA GLY A 229 -5.25 -3.40 0.73
C GLY A 229 -3.85 -3.00 1.19
N ARG A 230 -2.86 -3.07 0.29
CA ARG A 230 -1.49 -2.64 0.60
C ARG A 230 -1.41 -1.16 0.96
N ALA A 231 -2.07 -0.30 0.17
CA ALA A 231 -2.15 1.12 0.45
C ALA A 231 -2.79 1.40 1.82
N MET A 232 -3.89 0.70 2.13
CA MET A 232 -4.56 0.79 3.42
C MET A 232 -3.63 0.39 4.57
N GLU A 233 -2.97 -0.77 4.50
CA GLU A 233 -2.03 -1.22 5.54
C GLU A 233 -0.84 -0.28 5.73
N SER A 234 -0.33 0.32 4.65
CA SER A 234 0.77 1.29 4.70
C SER A 234 0.38 2.57 5.43
N ILE A 235 -0.84 3.08 5.19
CA ILE A 235 -1.37 4.27 5.88
C ILE A 235 -1.69 3.93 7.35
N ALA A 236 -2.23 2.73 7.62
CA ALA A 236 -2.48 2.26 8.98
C ALA A 236 -1.17 2.12 9.79
N ALA A 237 -0.09 1.66 9.16
CA ALA A 237 1.24 1.59 9.77
C ALA A 237 1.79 2.95 10.23
N GLN A 238 1.27 4.05 9.67
CA GLN A 238 1.65 5.42 10.00
C GLN A 238 0.63 6.10 10.94
N GLY A 239 -0.37 5.37 11.44
CA GLY A 239 -1.41 5.94 12.31
C GLY A 239 -2.43 6.83 11.59
N GLY A 240 -2.59 6.66 10.27
CA GLY A 240 -3.35 7.59 9.42
C GLY A 240 -4.87 7.49 9.49
N PHE A 241 -5.43 6.61 10.32
CA PHE A 241 -6.88 6.39 10.42
C PHE A 241 -7.39 6.48 11.85
N ALA A 242 -8.62 6.99 11.99
CA ALA A 242 -9.40 6.95 13.23
C ALA A 242 -10.00 5.56 13.48
N ALA A 243 -10.37 4.84 12.41
CA ALA A 243 -10.86 3.48 12.45
C ALA A 243 -10.68 2.81 11.08
N VAL A 244 -10.64 1.48 11.06
CA VAL A 244 -10.63 0.68 9.83
C VAL A 244 -11.88 -0.20 9.76
N LEU A 245 -12.64 -0.09 8.68
CA LEU A 245 -13.70 -1.01 8.30
C LEU A 245 -13.15 -1.96 7.24
N ASP A 246 -12.51 -3.03 7.69
CA ASP A 246 -11.89 -4.01 6.81
C ASP A 246 -12.86 -5.14 6.45
N LEU A 247 -13.81 -4.81 5.58
CA LEU A 247 -14.96 -5.64 5.29
C LEU A 247 -14.77 -6.58 4.09
N SER A 248 -13.65 -6.44 3.36
CA SER A 248 -13.23 -7.36 2.30
C SER A 248 -11.83 -7.90 2.56
N LEU A 249 -11.72 -9.22 2.74
CA LEU A 249 -10.49 -9.91 3.12
C LEU A 249 -9.97 -10.86 2.05
N GLN A 250 -10.42 -10.70 0.80
CA GLN A 250 -9.99 -11.52 -0.32
C GLN A 250 -8.45 -11.59 -0.44
N GLU A 251 -7.75 -10.48 -0.21
CA GLU A 251 -6.29 -10.40 -0.30
C GLU A 251 -5.58 -11.30 0.74
N VAL A 252 -6.20 -11.52 1.92
CA VAL A 252 -5.69 -12.45 2.93
C VAL A 252 -5.81 -13.89 2.42
N ALA A 253 -6.95 -14.23 1.83
CA ALA A 253 -7.17 -15.55 1.22
C ALA A 253 -6.18 -15.78 0.06
N ASN A 254 -6.07 -14.83 -0.85
CA ASN A 254 -5.14 -14.85 -1.98
C ASN A 254 -3.69 -15.09 -1.52
N GLN A 255 -3.23 -14.35 -0.50
CA GLN A 255 -1.87 -14.52 0.02
C GLN A 255 -1.62 -15.95 0.53
N LEU A 256 -2.57 -16.52 1.27
CA LEU A 256 -2.46 -17.88 1.82
C LEU A 256 -2.46 -18.97 0.76
N MET A 257 -3.08 -18.68 -0.39
CA MET A 257 -3.16 -19.55 -1.57
C MET A 257 -2.05 -19.28 -2.59
N GLY A 258 -1.08 -18.40 -2.28
CA GLY A 258 0.05 -18.11 -3.16
C GLY A 258 -0.31 -17.28 -4.40
N SER A 259 -1.46 -16.61 -4.38
CA SER A 259 -1.87 -15.71 -5.46
C SER A 259 -1.03 -14.43 -5.48
N VAL A 260 -0.76 -13.94 -6.69
CA VAL A 260 -0.09 -12.64 -6.93
C VAL A 260 -0.97 -11.44 -6.57
N VAL A 261 -2.29 -11.63 -6.40
CA VAL A 261 -3.25 -10.59 -6.02
C VAL A 261 -3.31 -10.51 -4.49
N ASN A 262 -2.19 -10.10 -3.88
CA ASN A 262 -2.03 -9.99 -2.43
C ASN A 262 -1.49 -8.62 -2.02
N SER A 263 -1.51 -8.34 -0.72
CA SER A 263 -1.12 -7.05 -0.15
C SER A 263 0.12 -7.12 0.75
N GLY A 264 0.91 -8.19 0.64
CA GLY A 264 2.04 -8.45 1.54
C GLY A 264 1.64 -9.12 2.85
N SER A 265 2.66 -9.52 3.62
CA SER A 265 2.50 -10.41 4.78
C SER A 265 1.82 -9.82 6.01
N ASP A 266 1.84 -8.50 6.12
CA ASP A 266 1.22 -7.69 7.17
C ASP A 266 -0.26 -7.34 6.89
N ARG A 267 -0.87 -7.86 5.82
CA ARG A 267 -2.32 -7.69 5.57
C ARG A 267 -3.13 -8.17 6.79
N LEU A 268 -4.09 -7.34 7.22
CA LEU A 268 -4.94 -7.42 8.41
C LEU A 268 -4.23 -7.13 9.76
N MET A 269 -2.99 -6.60 9.74
CA MET A 269 -2.18 -6.49 10.96
C MET A 269 -1.88 -5.05 11.39
N ASN A 270 -1.67 -4.12 10.46
CA ASN A 270 -1.08 -2.83 10.83
C ASN A 270 -2.05 -1.92 11.60
N ALA A 271 -3.36 -2.01 11.33
CA ALA A 271 -4.36 -1.27 12.11
C ALA A 271 -4.31 -1.66 13.59
N GLY A 272 -4.43 -2.96 13.90
CA GLY A 272 -4.35 -3.47 15.26
C GLY A 272 -3.01 -3.20 15.94
N ARG A 273 -1.89 -3.31 15.21
CA ARG A 273 -0.54 -3.01 15.74
C ARG A 273 -0.32 -1.52 16.04
N ASN A 274 -1.01 -0.63 15.33
CA ASN A 274 -0.90 0.83 15.52
C ASN A 274 -2.05 1.42 16.35
N ARG A 275 -2.71 0.58 17.16
CA ARG A 275 -3.80 0.97 18.07
C ARG A 275 -4.98 1.63 17.36
N ILE A 276 -5.24 1.26 16.10
CA ILE A 276 -6.42 1.71 15.35
C ILE A 276 -7.52 0.66 15.53
N PRO A 277 -8.71 1.03 16.02
CA PRO A 277 -9.82 0.10 16.17
C PRO A 277 -10.32 -0.37 14.79
N GLN A 278 -10.68 -1.65 14.68
CA GLN A 278 -11.04 -2.25 13.39
C GLN A 278 -12.31 -3.13 13.44
N ILE A 279 -13.27 -2.83 12.57
CA ILE A 279 -14.43 -3.69 12.31
C ILE A 279 -14.13 -4.49 11.05
N VAL A 280 -14.24 -5.81 11.14
CA VAL A 280 -13.73 -6.74 10.14
C VAL A 280 -14.84 -7.69 9.68
N ALA A 281 -14.89 -8.01 8.38
CA ALA A 281 -15.84 -8.97 7.83
C ALA A 281 -15.22 -9.82 6.70
N PRO A 282 -15.74 -11.02 6.42
CA PRO A 282 -15.11 -11.98 5.51
C PRO A 282 -15.41 -11.73 4.03
N GLY A 283 -15.63 -10.48 3.60
CA GLY A 283 -16.05 -10.19 2.23
C GLY A 283 -15.13 -10.80 1.18
N ALA A 284 -15.69 -11.62 0.30
CA ALA A 284 -15.03 -12.31 -0.81
C ALA A 284 -13.82 -13.21 -0.45
N ILE A 285 -13.71 -13.73 0.79
CA ILE A 285 -12.60 -14.64 1.15
C ILE A 285 -12.62 -15.99 0.43
N ASP A 286 -13.74 -16.32 -0.21
CA ASP A 286 -13.93 -17.53 -0.97
C ASP A 286 -13.26 -17.47 -2.34
N MET A 287 -12.97 -16.26 -2.86
CA MET A 287 -12.37 -16.06 -4.17
C MET A 287 -10.85 -16.06 -4.11
N VAL A 288 -10.22 -16.93 -4.90
CA VAL A 288 -8.79 -16.94 -5.18
C VAL A 288 -8.55 -16.35 -6.56
N ASP A 289 -7.92 -15.19 -6.62
CA ASP A 289 -7.61 -14.50 -7.87
C ASP A 289 -6.30 -14.98 -8.48
N PHE A 290 -6.18 -14.94 -9.80
CA PHE A 290 -4.93 -15.19 -10.51
C PHE A 290 -4.90 -14.50 -11.88
N PRO A 291 -3.71 -14.36 -12.50
CA PRO A 291 -3.59 -13.68 -13.79
C PRO A 291 -4.29 -14.47 -14.89
N ALA A 292 -5.31 -13.88 -15.53
CA ALA A 292 -6.08 -14.56 -16.58
C ALA A 292 -5.27 -14.89 -17.84
N TRP A 293 -4.08 -14.29 -17.99
CA TRP A 293 -3.17 -14.55 -19.10
C TRP A 293 -2.18 -15.70 -18.82
N LEU A 294 -2.22 -16.30 -17.63
CA LEU A 294 -1.52 -17.53 -17.28
C LEU A 294 -2.50 -18.73 -17.25
N PRO A 295 -2.00 -19.97 -17.34
CA PRO A 295 -2.82 -21.15 -17.10
C PRO A 295 -3.46 -21.13 -15.70
N VAL A 296 -4.63 -21.74 -15.57
CA VAL A 296 -5.26 -21.96 -14.26
C VAL A 296 -4.33 -22.84 -13.41
N PRO A 297 -4.04 -22.48 -12.14
CA PRO A 297 -3.24 -23.33 -11.27
C PRO A 297 -3.85 -24.73 -11.11
N ASP A 298 -3.01 -25.77 -11.18
CA ASP A 298 -3.45 -27.18 -11.15
C ASP A 298 -4.34 -27.50 -9.92
N GLU A 299 -4.04 -26.90 -8.77
CA GLU A 299 -4.80 -27.07 -7.51
C GLU A 299 -6.24 -26.52 -7.60
N LEU A 300 -6.54 -25.70 -8.59
CA LEU A 300 -7.80 -24.96 -8.72
C LEU A 300 -8.57 -25.29 -10.02
N ILE A 301 -8.06 -26.21 -10.85
CA ILE A 301 -8.58 -26.46 -12.20
C ILE A 301 -10.01 -27.01 -12.22
N ASP A 302 -10.38 -27.80 -11.21
CA ASP A 302 -11.71 -28.40 -11.07
C ASP A 302 -12.71 -27.51 -10.31
N ARG A 303 -12.29 -26.30 -9.91
CA ARG A 303 -13.11 -25.37 -9.13
C ARG A 303 -13.84 -24.38 -10.07
N PRO A 304 -15.05 -23.91 -9.70
CA PRO A 304 -15.78 -22.91 -10.49
C PRO A 304 -14.94 -21.68 -10.81
N LEU A 305 -14.75 -21.40 -12.11
CA LEU A 305 -13.95 -20.29 -12.62
C LEU A 305 -14.84 -19.12 -13.02
N HIS A 306 -14.46 -17.91 -12.61
CA HIS A 306 -14.98 -16.65 -13.09
C HIS A 306 -13.87 -15.83 -13.75
N ALA A 307 -13.88 -15.76 -15.09
CA ALA A 307 -12.97 -14.87 -15.82
C ALA A 307 -13.53 -13.44 -15.78
N HIS A 308 -12.98 -12.58 -14.92
CA HIS A 308 -13.46 -11.21 -14.79
C HIS A 308 -13.07 -10.33 -15.99
N ASN A 309 -11.79 -10.39 -16.40
CA ASN A 309 -11.27 -9.69 -17.57
C ASN A 309 -9.95 -10.34 -18.06
N ARG A 310 -9.27 -9.73 -19.04
CA ARG A 310 -8.01 -10.25 -19.63
C ARG A 310 -6.81 -10.27 -18.65
N LEU A 311 -6.93 -9.62 -17.49
CA LEU A 311 -5.90 -9.56 -16.46
C LEU A 311 -6.24 -10.42 -15.25
N LEU A 312 -7.52 -10.60 -14.93
CA LEU A 312 -7.98 -11.20 -13.67
C LEU A 312 -9.01 -12.31 -13.92
N ALA A 313 -8.73 -13.48 -13.35
CA ALA A 313 -9.68 -14.56 -13.18
C ALA A 313 -9.71 -14.99 -11.71
N SER A 314 -10.84 -15.56 -11.28
CA SER A 314 -11.08 -15.94 -9.89
C SER A 314 -11.68 -17.33 -9.83
N THR A 315 -11.35 -18.08 -8.79
CA THR A 315 -11.92 -19.41 -8.53
C THR A 315 -12.23 -19.58 -7.05
N THR A 316 -13.07 -20.54 -6.68
CA THR A 316 -13.43 -20.73 -5.27
C THR A 316 -12.40 -21.55 -4.49
N SER A 317 -12.03 -21.10 -3.30
CA SER A 317 -11.19 -21.85 -2.34
C SER A 317 -11.95 -23.05 -1.75
N SER A 318 -11.25 -24.17 -1.54
CA SER A 318 -11.85 -25.42 -1.03
C SER A 318 -12.33 -25.29 0.43
N PRO A 319 -13.23 -26.16 0.93
CA PRO A 319 -13.59 -26.17 2.35
C PRO A 319 -12.37 -26.33 3.29
N LYS A 320 -11.35 -27.09 2.88
CA LYS A 320 -10.09 -27.22 3.63
C LYS A 320 -9.36 -25.88 3.72
N ASP A 321 -9.25 -25.16 2.60
CA ASP A 321 -8.57 -23.87 2.55
C ASP A 321 -9.36 -22.79 3.29
N ARG A 322 -10.69 -22.81 3.21
CA ARG A 322 -11.56 -21.92 3.99
C ARG A 322 -11.33 -22.06 5.50
N ARG A 323 -11.08 -23.27 6.02
CA ARG A 323 -10.68 -23.43 7.44
C ARG A 323 -9.31 -22.81 7.73
N ARG A 324 -8.35 -23.00 6.83
CA ARG A 324 -7.01 -22.42 6.96
C ARG A 324 -7.07 -20.89 6.95
N ILE A 325 -7.86 -20.31 6.05
CA ILE A 325 -8.10 -18.87 5.95
C ILE A 325 -8.76 -18.35 7.23
N ALA A 326 -9.81 -19.01 7.72
CA ALA A 326 -10.48 -18.64 8.97
C ALA A 326 -9.52 -18.58 10.17
N ARG A 327 -8.67 -19.61 10.33
CA ARG A 327 -7.65 -19.63 11.39
C ARG A 327 -6.64 -18.51 11.26
N ALA A 328 -6.11 -18.28 10.06
CA ALA A 328 -5.14 -17.22 9.81
C ALA A 328 -5.73 -15.82 10.06
N ILE A 329 -7.00 -15.60 9.71
CA ILE A 329 -7.72 -14.35 10.06
C ILE A 329 -7.77 -14.20 11.58
N ALA A 330 -8.21 -15.22 12.31
CA ALA A 330 -8.30 -15.15 13.76
C ALA A 330 -6.94 -14.93 14.44
N GLU A 331 -5.89 -15.61 13.97
CA GLU A 331 -4.51 -15.44 14.45
C GLU A 331 -4.00 -14.01 14.25
N LYS A 332 -4.20 -13.44 13.06
CA LYS A 332 -3.82 -12.05 12.76
C LYS A 332 -4.58 -11.04 13.62
N LEU A 333 -5.89 -11.24 13.81
CA LEU A 333 -6.71 -10.35 14.64
C LEU A 333 -6.36 -10.44 16.13
N ALA A 334 -5.87 -11.59 16.60
CA ALA A 334 -5.43 -11.77 17.99
C ALA A 334 -4.17 -10.96 18.35
N GLU A 335 -3.38 -10.52 17.36
CA GLU A 335 -2.22 -9.63 17.57
C GLU A 335 -2.62 -8.16 17.75
N ALA A 336 -3.90 -7.81 17.57
CA ALA A 336 -4.35 -6.42 17.66
C ALA A 336 -4.22 -5.88 19.09
N THR A 337 -3.75 -4.63 19.20
CA THR A 337 -3.60 -3.89 20.47
C THR A 337 -4.69 -2.83 20.66
N ALA A 338 -5.69 -2.80 19.78
CA ALA A 338 -6.89 -1.97 19.85
C ALA A 338 -8.16 -2.82 19.69
N PRO A 339 -9.35 -2.30 20.04
CA PRO A 339 -10.60 -3.03 19.91
C PRO A 339 -10.83 -3.57 18.48
N VAL A 340 -11.28 -4.83 18.42
CA VAL A 340 -11.61 -5.52 17.17
C VAL A 340 -13.01 -6.11 17.28
N ALA A 341 -13.83 -5.86 16.26
CA ALA A 341 -15.12 -6.51 16.10
C ALA A 341 -15.17 -7.26 14.76
N PHE A 342 -15.44 -8.56 14.80
CA PHE A 342 -15.61 -9.38 13.61
C PHE A 342 -17.10 -9.60 13.34
N VAL A 343 -17.61 -9.06 12.24
CA VAL A 343 -18.99 -9.27 11.78
C VAL A 343 -19.02 -10.45 10.81
N LEU A 344 -19.65 -11.55 11.23
CA LEU A 344 -19.73 -12.80 10.48
C LEU A 344 -21.14 -12.97 9.87
N PRO A 345 -21.35 -12.60 8.59
CA PRO A 345 -22.58 -12.91 7.86
C PRO A 345 -22.61 -14.40 7.47
N THR A 346 -23.69 -15.10 7.86
CA THR A 346 -23.88 -16.52 7.52
C THR A 346 -24.73 -16.72 6.26
N GLY A 347 -25.33 -15.67 5.72
CA GLY A 347 -26.19 -15.73 4.53
C GLY A 347 -25.46 -15.50 3.21
N GLY A 348 -24.15 -15.27 3.24
CA GLY A 348 -23.30 -15.02 2.07
C GLY A 348 -22.33 -13.87 2.29
N ILE A 349 -21.18 -13.95 1.62
CA ILE A 349 -20.00 -13.08 1.78
C ILE A 349 -19.62 -12.34 0.50
N GLN A 350 -20.32 -12.55 -0.63
CA GLN A 350 -20.14 -11.78 -1.87
C GLN A 350 -21.29 -12.06 -2.87
N GLN A 351 -21.55 -11.17 -3.85
CA GLN A 351 -22.75 -11.26 -4.70
C GLN A 351 -22.97 -12.61 -5.41
N TRP A 352 -21.90 -13.26 -5.84
CA TRP A 352 -21.89 -14.52 -6.59
C TRP A 352 -21.92 -15.78 -5.72
N ASP A 353 -22.00 -15.67 -4.39
CA ASP A 353 -22.21 -16.83 -3.50
C ASP A 353 -23.69 -17.04 -3.13
N LYS A 354 -24.61 -16.38 -3.83
CA LYS A 354 -26.05 -16.57 -3.71
C LYS A 354 -26.53 -17.79 -4.46
N GLU A 355 -27.65 -18.37 -4.02
CA GLU A 355 -28.28 -19.48 -4.73
C GLU A 355 -28.54 -19.12 -6.21
N GLY A 356 -28.07 -19.98 -7.12
CA GLY A 356 -28.16 -19.78 -8.58
C GLY A 356 -27.00 -19.02 -9.21
N GLU A 357 -26.08 -18.45 -8.42
CA GLU A 357 -24.88 -17.77 -8.93
C GLU A 357 -23.69 -18.72 -9.11
N PRO A 358 -22.69 -18.38 -9.95
CA PRO A 358 -21.60 -19.28 -10.33
C PRO A 358 -20.69 -19.75 -9.19
N LEU A 359 -20.59 -18.98 -8.10
CA LEU A 359 -19.69 -19.26 -6.98
C LEU A 359 -20.45 -19.73 -5.72
N HIS A 360 -21.72 -20.12 -5.86
CA HIS A 360 -22.53 -20.61 -4.75
C HIS A 360 -21.99 -21.94 -4.20
N ASP A 361 -21.35 -21.87 -3.04
CA ASP A 361 -20.77 -23.01 -2.32
C ASP A 361 -21.24 -22.99 -0.85
N PRO A 362 -22.46 -23.47 -0.56
CA PRO A 362 -23.03 -23.44 0.79
C PRO A 362 -22.26 -24.32 1.78
N GLU A 363 -21.65 -25.42 1.32
CA GLU A 363 -20.81 -26.29 2.16
C GLU A 363 -19.52 -25.56 2.57
N GLY A 364 -18.85 -24.91 1.61
CA GLY A 364 -17.67 -24.11 1.87
C GLY A 364 -17.98 -22.93 2.80
N LEU A 365 -19.11 -22.24 2.61
CA LEU A 365 -19.51 -21.12 3.46
C LEU A 365 -19.78 -21.60 4.90
N ASN A 366 -20.55 -22.68 5.06
CA ASN A 366 -20.81 -23.27 6.36
C ASN A 366 -19.52 -23.72 7.06
N THR A 367 -18.59 -24.31 6.32
CA THR A 367 -17.27 -24.70 6.84
C THR A 367 -16.50 -23.49 7.37
N PHE A 368 -16.46 -22.40 6.62
CA PHE A 368 -15.82 -21.15 7.04
C PHE A 368 -16.49 -20.58 8.31
N VAL A 369 -17.83 -20.48 8.32
CA VAL A 369 -18.60 -19.95 9.45
C VAL A 369 -18.34 -20.74 10.73
N MET A 370 -18.36 -22.08 10.64
CA MET A 370 -18.11 -22.94 11.80
C MET A 370 -16.69 -22.78 12.34
N GLU A 371 -15.70 -22.70 11.46
CA GLU A 371 -14.31 -22.49 11.88
C GLU A 371 -14.11 -21.10 12.51
N MET A 372 -14.69 -20.04 11.94
CA MET A 372 -14.61 -18.68 12.50
C MET A 372 -15.23 -18.58 13.89
N ARG A 373 -16.37 -19.24 14.14
CA ARG A 373 -16.99 -19.32 15.47
C ARG A 373 -16.08 -19.99 16.50
N ALA A 374 -15.28 -20.96 16.08
CA ALA A 374 -14.35 -21.66 16.95
C ALA A 374 -13.02 -20.91 17.14
N ALA A 375 -12.56 -20.20 16.11
CA ALA A 375 -11.27 -19.54 16.07
C ALA A 375 -11.26 -18.15 16.72
N ILE A 376 -12.32 -17.35 16.56
CA ILE A 376 -12.41 -16.03 17.20
C ILE A 376 -12.62 -16.20 18.70
N ARG A 377 -11.77 -15.52 19.48
CA ARG A 377 -11.76 -15.54 20.94
C ARG A 377 -11.64 -14.11 21.49
N PRO A 378 -12.10 -13.83 22.72
CA PRO A 378 -11.79 -12.58 23.40
C PRO A 378 -10.27 -12.30 23.39
N PRO A 379 -9.85 -11.02 23.23
CA PRO A 379 -10.67 -9.81 23.28
C PRO A 379 -11.39 -9.44 21.96
N VAL A 380 -11.25 -10.22 20.90
CA VAL A 380 -11.98 -9.96 19.64
C VAL A 380 -13.47 -10.25 19.82
N GLU A 381 -14.32 -9.26 19.54
CA GLU A 381 -15.77 -9.42 19.61
C GLU A 381 -16.30 -10.13 18.36
N LEU A 382 -17.10 -11.19 18.51
CA LEU A 382 -17.74 -11.88 17.39
C LEU A 382 -19.22 -11.49 17.30
N HIS A 383 -19.62 -10.91 16.17
CA HIS A 383 -20.99 -10.52 15.85
C HIS A 383 -21.52 -11.37 14.71
N VAL A 384 -22.33 -12.38 15.02
CA VAL A 384 -22.87 -13.27 13.98
C VAL A 384 -24.24 -12.81 13.52
N ILE A 385 -24.41 -12.59 12.22
CA ILE A 385 -25.68 -12.21 11.60
C ILE A 385 -26.13 -13.27 10.61
N LYS A 386 -27.45 -13.47 10.48
CA LYS A 386 -28.01 -14.46 9.56
C LYS A 386 -27.97 -14.01 8.11
N ASP A 387 -27.97 -12.70 7.92
CA ASP A 387 -28.07 -12.01 6.65
C ASP A 387 -26.80 -12.14 5.80
N HIS A 388 -26.94 -11.78 4.53
CA HIS A 388 -25.84 -11.71 3.57
C HIS A 388 -25.11 -10.36 3.71
N ILE A 389 -23.80 -10.33 3.46
CA ILE A 389 -22.97 -9.11 3.54
C ILE A 389 -23.50 -7.91 2.72
N ASN A 390 -24.27 -8.16 1.66
CA ASN A 390 -24.83 -7.13 0.76
C ASN A 390 -26.23 -6.64 1.18
N GLN A 391 -26.75 -7.10 2.33
CA GLN A 391 -28.05 -6.70 2.85
C GLN A 391 -27.93 -5.57 3.87
N HIS A 392 -28.98 -4.76 4.00
CA HIS A 392 -29.04 -3.62 4.93
C HIS A 392 -28.76 -4.01 6.39
N ALA A 393 -29.12 -5.23 6.81
CA ALA A 393 -28.84 -5.72 8.15
C ALA A 393 -27.34 -5.78 8.48
N PHE A 394 -26.48 -6.10 7.50
CA PHE A 394 -25.03 -6.07 7.68
C PHE A 394 -24.52 -4.64 7.89
N VAL A 395 -24.97 -3.70 7.06
CA VAL A 395 -24.62 -2.28 7.18
C VAL A 395 -25.06 -1.72 8.53
N ALA A 396 -26.30 -2.00 8.94
CA ALA A 396 -26.83 -1.59 10.23
C ALA A 396 -26.00 -2.12 11.40
N LYS A 397 -25.56 -3.39 11.36
CA LYS A 397 -24.71 -3.96 12.41
C LYS A 397 -23.32 -3.31 12.46
N VAL A 398 -22.70 -3.03 11.31
CA VAL A 398 -21.41 -2.33 11.26
C VAL A 398 -21.51 -0.93 11.87
N LEU A 399 -22.56 -0.18 11.54
CA LEU A 399 -22.79 1.16 12.07
C LEU A 399 -23.14 1.16 13.55
N GLU A 400 -23.92 0.18 14.03
CA GLU A 400 -24.21 0.00 15.45
C GLU A 400 -22.92 -0.15 16.27
N ILE A 401 -22.00 -1.00 15.81
CA ILE A 401 -20.70 -1.21 16.46
C ILE A 401 -19.86 0.07 16.41
N PHE A 402 -19.82 0.73 15.24
CA PHE A 402 -19.07 1.96 15.05
C PHE A 402 -19.57 3.09 15.97
N ASP A 403 -20.88 3.34 16.00
CA ASP A 403 -21.50 4.39 16.81
C ASP A 403 -21.33 4.12 18.32
N ARG A 404 -21.37 2.84 18.72
CA ARG A 404 -21.03 2.43 20.10
C ARG A 404 -19.59 2.80 20.44
N TRP A 405 -18.63 2.47 19.57
CA TRP A 405 -17.22 2.82 19.77
C TRP A 405 -16.96 4.32 19.80
N VAL A 406 -17.72 5.12 19.04
CA VAL A 406 -17.66 6.58 19.14
C VAL A 406 -18.18 7.06 20.50
N THR A 407 -19.29 6.51 20.97
CA THR A 407 -19.88 6.84 22.28
C THR A 407 -18.95 6.46 23.45
N GLU A 408 -18.24 5.35 23.34
CA GLU A 408 -17.27 4.86 24.31
C GLU A 408 -15.91 5.57 24.22
N GLY A 409 -15.69 6.43 23.22
CA GLY A 409 -14.44 7.14 23.00
C GLY A 409 -13.31 6.29 22.41
N VAL A 410 -13.62 5.08 21.91
CA VAL A 410 -12.68 4.21 21.19
C VAL A 410 -12.34 4.80 19.82
N VAL A 411 -13.34 5.35 19.13
CA VAL A 411 -13.17 6.11 17.89
C VAL A 411 -13.43 7.59 18.20
N PRO A 412 -12.57 8.53 17.79
CA PRO A 412 -12.82 9.95 18.02
C PRO A 412 -14.10 10.40 17.31
N ALA A 413 -14.86 11.31 17.93
CA ALA A 413 -16.04 11.90 17.31
C ALA A 413 -15.70 12.60 15.98
N GLY A 414 -16.59 12.47 15.00
CA GLY A 414 -16.45 13.11 13.70
C GLY A 414 -16.49 14.64 13.78
N ARG A 415 -15.96 15.29 12.74
CA ARG A 415 -15.88 16.75 12.65
C ARG A 415 -16.63 17.24 11.42
N ALA A 416 -17.38 18.32 11.57
CA ALA A 416 -18.00 18.96 10.41
C ALA A 416 -16.91 19.42 9.44
N ALA A 417 -17.18 19.31 8.14
CA ALA A 417 -16.30 19.87 7.13
C ALA A 417 -16.20 21.39 7.38
N VAL A 418 -14.98 21.91 7.46
CA VAL A 418 -14.77 23.35 7.44
C VAL A 418 -15.07 23.80 6.02
N GLU A 419 -16.11 24.62 5.81
CA GLU A 419 -16.37 25.20 4.49
C GLU A 419 -15.12 25.95 4.03
N GLN A 420 -14.49 25.46 2.95
CA GLN A 420 -13.35 26.11 2.34
C GLN A 420 -13.86 27.34 1.57
N THR A 421 -13.69 28.53 2.15
CA THR A 421 -13.83 29.82 1.44
C THR A 421 -12.65 30.09 0.52
#